data_AF-A0A535DS10-F1
#
_entry.id   AF-A0A535DS10-F1
#
_cell.length_a   1.000
_cell.length_b   1.000
_cell.length_c   1.000
_cell.angle_alpha   90.00
_cell.angle_beta   90.00
_cell.angle_gamma   90.00
#
_symmetry.space_group_name_H-M   'P 1'
#
loop_
_entity.id
_entity.type
_entity.pdbx_description
1 polymer ?
#
loop_
_entity_poly.entity_id
_entity_poly.type
_entity_poly.pdbx_seq_one_letter_code
_entity_poly.pdbx_strand_id
1 'polypeptide(L)'
;MNRFFDDLGERWVAAAGRRSVQIEPPTLDAELALELLELARVAARTQERRFAPLACYMAGVAAERLRTAKGGIDDAAVAAFILEVRQELETEYPLPTER
;
A
#
# COMPACT_ATOMS: atom_id res chain seq x y z
N MET A 1 -8.02 -7.21 11.47
CA MET A 1 -8.14 -7.40 10.00
C MET A 1 -8.78 -8.76 9.74
N ASN A 2 -8.94 -9.22 8.49
CA ASN A 2 -9.34 -10.59 8.17
C ASN A 2 -8.23 -11.57 8.60
N ARG A 3 -8.61 -12.71 9.18
CA ARG A 3 -7.74 -13.83 9.60
C ARG A 3 -6.66 -14.20 8.58
N PHE A 4 -6.97 -14.13 7.28
CA PHE A 4 -5.98 -14.40 6.23
C PHE A 4 -4.73 -13.52 6.35
N PHE A 5 -4.89 -12.23 6.65
CA PHE A 5 -3.76 -11.31 6.77
C PHE A 5 -2.99 -11.49 8.08
N ASP A 6 -3.67 -11.88 9.15
CA ASP A 6 -3.01 -12.23 10.42
C ASP A 6 -2.11 -13.47 10.21
N ASP A 7 -2.65 -14.53 9.60
CA ASP A 7 -1.90 -15.75 9.24
C ASP A 7 -0.73 -15.44 8.28
N LEU A 8 -0.92 -14.49 7.35
CA LEU A 8 0.13 -14.05 6.42
C LEU A 8 1.25 -13.31 7.16
N GLY A 9 0.90 -12.47 8.14
CA GLY A 9 1.86 -11.76 8.99
C GLY A 9 2.78 -12.73 9.73
N GLU A 10 2.20 -13.76 10.34
CA GLU A 10 2.97 -14.83 11.02
C GLU A 10 3.93 -15.56 10.07
N ARG A 11 3.51 -15.81 8.83
CA ARG A 11 4.39 -16.44 7.82
C ARG A 11 5.59 -15.56 7.48
N TRP A 12 5.44 -14.24 7.43
CA TRP A 12 6.55 -13.31 7.22
C TRP A 12 7.52 -13.33 8.41
N VAL A 13 7.01 -13.25 9.63
CA VAL A 13 7.81 -13.35 10.86
C VAL A 13 8.61 -14.65 10.89
N ALA A 14 7.95 -15.78 10.65
CA ALA A 14 8.61 -17.08 10.59
C ALA A 14 9.66 -17.16 9.47
N ALA A 15 9.40 -16.55 8.32
CA ALA A 15 10.36 -16.50 7.22
C ALA A 15 11.59 -15.63 7.51
N ALA A 16 11.43 -14.52 8.23
CA ALA A 16 12.55 -13.71 8.72
C ALA A 16 13.35 -14.46 9.79
N GLY A 17 12.68 -15.15 10.71
CA GLY A 17 13.32 -15.95 11.75
C GLY A 17 14.21 -17.06 11.20
N ARG A 18 13.83 -17.70 10.09
CA ARG A 18 14.69 -18.67 9.36
C ARG A 18 16.00 -18.06 8.82
N ARG A 19 16.10 -16.73 8.78
CA ARG A 19 17.29 -15.96 8.38
C ARG A 19 17.96 -15.30 9.59
N SER A 20 17.63 -15.71 10.80
CA SER A 20 18.12 -15.14 12.06
C SER A 20 17.81 -13.65 12.24
N VAL A 21 16.76 -13.15 11.59
CA VAL A 21 16.27 -11.77 11.72
C VAL A 21 14.91 -11.80 12.41
N GLN A 22 14.72 -10.96 13.43
CA GLN A 22 13.43 -10.75 14.06
C GLN A 22 12.78 -9.51 13.45
N ILE A 23 11.53 -9.64 13.03
CA ILE A 23 10.69 -8.54 12.56
C ILE A 23 9.35 -8.59 13.28
N GLU A 24 8.71 -7.44 13.41
CA GLU A 24 7.30 -7.39 13.82
C GLU A 24 6.40 -7.89 12.68
N PRO A 25 5.26 -8.52 13.00
CA PRO A 25 4.29 -8.91 11.98
C PRO A 25 3.80 -7.65 11.24
N PRO A 26 3.77 -7.66 9.89
CA PRO A 26 3.18 -6.57 9.14
C PRO A 26 1.73 -6.35 9.56
N THR A 27 1.39 -5.11 9.89
CA THR A 27 0.02 -4.68 10.12
C THR A 27 -0.39 -3.72 9.03
N LEU A 28 -1.69 -3.61 8.80
CA LEU A 28 -2.25 -2.68 7.83
C LEU A 28 -3.56 -2.14 8.39
N ASP A 29 -3.59 -0.84 8.66
CA ASP A 29 -4.82 -0.17 9.05
C ASP A 29 -5.88 -0.24 7.94
N ALA A 30 -7.16 -0.23 8.33
CA ALA A 30 -8.27 -0.38 7.40
C ALA A 30 -8.37 0.78 6.39
N GLU A 31 -8.12 2.01 6.81
CA GLU A 31 -8.13 3.19 5.95
C GLU A 31 -6.99 3.13 4.93
N LEU A 32 -5.78 2.79 5.42
CA LEU A 32 -4.62 2.60 4.57
C LEU A 32 -4.83 1.45 3.55
N ALA A 33 -5.49 0.36 3.96
CA ALA A 33 -5.83 -0.74 3.06
C ALA A 33 -6.78 -0.28 1.94
N LEU A 34 -7.78 0.53 2.26
CA LEU A 34 -8.72 1.06 1.26
C LEU A 34 -7.99 1.94 0.24
N GLU A 35 -7.11 2.83 0.68
CA GLU A 35 -6.35 3.69 -0.25
C GLU A 35 -5.40 2.89 -1.15
N LEU A 36 -4.79 1.80 -0.64
CA LEU A 36 -4.00 0.89 -1.47
C LEU A 36 -4.84 0.15 -2.52
N LEU A 37 -6.06 -0.26 -2.17
CA LEU A 37 -6.98 -0.91 -3.11
C LEU A 37 -7.46 0.07 -4.19
N GLU A 38 -7.77 1.31 -3.81
CA GLU A 38 -8.13 2.37 -4.75
C GLU A 38 -6.95 2.76 -5.66
N LEU A 39 -5.73 2.84 -5.12
CA LEU A 39 -4.53 3.02 -5.92
C LEU A 39 -4.35 1.89 -6.93
N ALA A 40 -4.52 0.62 -6.51
CA ALA A 40 -4.47 -0.52 -7.42
C ALA A 40 -5.52 -0.39 -8.54
N ARG A 41 -6.75 0.02 -8.19
CA ARG A 41 -7.82 0.24 -9.18
C ARG A 41 -7.39 1.26 -10.22
N VAL A 42 -6.83 2.41 -9.81
CA VAL A 42 -6.35 3.46 -10.72
C VAL A 42 -5.16 2.97 -11.55
N ALA A 43 -4.12 2.43 -10.92
CA ALA A 43 -2.93 1.94 -11.59
C ALA A 43 -3.24 0.86 -12.64
N ALA A 44 -4.21 -0.02 -12.36
CA ALA A 44 -4.67 -1.07 -13.27
C ALA A 44 -5.23 -0.54 -14.60
N ARG A 45 -5.58 0.75 -14.68
CA ARG A 45 -6.23 1.40 -15.83
C ARG A 45 -5.31 2.37 -16.58
N THR A 46 -4.04 2.45 -16.18
CA THR A 46 -3.04 3.32 -16.82
C THR A 46 -2.53 2.68 -18.11
N GLN A 47 -1.24 2.34 -18.20
CA GLN A 47 -0.61 1.72 -19.36
C GLN A 47 -0.82 0.20 -19.38
N GLU A 48 -0.64 -0.45 -18.23
CA GLU A 48 -0.70 -1.91 -18.15
C GLU A 48 -1.34 -2.38 -16.85
N ARG A 49 -2.37 -3.23 -16.94
CA ARG A 49 -3.10 -3.73 -15.76
C ARG A 49 -2.19 -4.42 -14.72
N ARG A 50 -1.12 -5.06 -15.18
CA ARG A 50 -0.13 -5.74 -14.31
C ARG A 50 0.71 -4.78 -13.45
N PHE A 51 0.60 -3.47 -13.66
CA PHE A 51 1.30 -2.48 -12.82
C PHE A 51 0.62 -2.23 -11.48
N ALA A 52 -0.64 -2.61 -11.30
CA ALA A 52 -1.34 -2.36 -10.04
C ALA A 52 -0.63 -2.94 -8.80
N PRO A 53 -0.17 -4.22 -8.78
CA PRO A 53 0.61 -4.74 -7.65
C PRO A 53 1.94 -4.02 -7.44
N LEU A 54 2.58 -3.55 -8.52
CA LEU A 54 3.85 -2.81 -8.44
C LEU A 54 3.64 -1.41 -7.87
N ALA A 55 2.55 -0.73 -8.24
CA ALA A 55 2.17 0.56 -7.67
C ALA A 55 1.91 0.45 -6.17
N CYS A 56 1.19 -0.57 -5.71
CA CYS A 56 0.99 -0.82 -4.27
C CYS A 56 2.29 -1.13 -3.54
N TYR A 57 3.19 -1.92 -4.14
CA TYR A 57 4.52 -2.18 -3.57
C TYR A 57 5.32 -0.88 -3.42
N MET A 58 5.34 -0.03 -4.46
CA MET A 58 6.00 1.27 -4.41
C MET A 58 5.39 2.22 -3.38
N ALA A 59 4.07 2.22 -3.23
CA ALA A 59 3.38 3.00 -2.20
C ALA A 59 3.82 2.59 -0.79
N GLY A 60 3.93 1.28 -0.50
CA GLY A 60 4.47 0.79 0.77
C GLY A 60 5.92 1.23 1.01
N VAL A 61 6.78 1.17 -0.02
CA VAL A 61 8.17 1.65 0.07
C VAL A 61 8.22 3.17 0.33
N ALA A 62 7.36 3.94 -0.33
CA ALA A 62 7.29 5.39 -0.14
C ALA A 62 6.78 5.75 1.27
N ALA A 63 5.78 5.03 1.77
CA ALA A 63 5.25 5.18 3.12
C ALA A 63 6.32 4.95 4.20
N GLU A 64 7.10 3.87 4.10
CA GLU A 64 8.18 3.59 5.06
C GLU A 64 9.29 4.66 5.02
N ARG A 65 9.61 5.16 3.82
CA ARG A 65 10.56 6.27 3.67
C ARG A 65 10.04 7.55 4.30
N LEU A 66 8.74 7.84 4.16
CA LEU A 66 8.10 9.00 4.78
C LEU A 66 8.09 8.86 6.31
N ARG A 67 7.70 7.70 6.84
CA ARG A 67 7.77 7.40 8.28
C ARG A 67 9.18 7.61 8.84
N THR A 68 10.19 7.09 8.14
CA THR A 68 11.60 7.26 8.52
C THR A 68 12.02 8.74 8.52
N ALA A 69 11.66 9.50 7.48
CA ALA A 69 12.07 10.89 7.33
C ALA A 69 11.38 11.84 8.33
N LYS A 70 10.14 11.53 8.75
CA LYS A 70 9.34 12.36 9.67
C LYS A 70 9.43 11.94 11.14
N GLY A 71 10.13 10.85 11.45
CA GLY A 71 10.31 10.37 12.82
C GLY A 71 9.11 9.62 13.38
N GLY A 72 8.39 8.89 12.52
CA GLY A 72 7.16 8.18 12.88
C GLY A 72 5.93 9.03 12.63
N ILE A 73 5.20 8.73 11.56
CA ILE A 73 3.85 9.22 11.30
C ILE A 73 2.88 8.05 11.42
N ASP A 74 1.64 8.36 11.79
CA ASP A 74 0.58 7.35 11.91
C ASP A 74 0.05 6.92 10.54
N ASP A 75 -0.78 5.87 10.56
CA ASP A 75 -1.33 5.28 9.34
C ASP A 75 -2.31 6.20 8.62
N ALA A 76 -2.99 7.10 9.36
CA ALA A 76 -3.86 8.12 8.77
C ALA A 76 -3.08 9.12 7.92
N ALA A 77 -1.92 9.59 8.40
CA ALA A 77 -1.04 10.46 7.62
C ALA A 77 -0.48 9.73 6.38
N VAL A 78 -0.20 8.42 6.48
CA VAL A 78 0.22 7.63 5.33
C VAL A 78 -0.92 7.43 4.32
N ALA A 79 -2.14 7.18 4.78
CA ALA A 79 -3.31 7.07 3.92
C ALA A 79 -3.56 8.36 3.15
N ALA A 80 -3.49 9.52 3.82
CA ALA A 80 -3.59 10.84 3.19
C ALA A 80 -2.49 11.08 2.13
N PHE A 81 -1.27 10.63 2.39
CA PHE A 81 -0.17 10.72 1.43
C PHE A 81 -0.41 9.86 0.17
N ILE A 82 -0.95 8.64 0.33
CA ILE A 82 -1.30 7.78 -0.82
C ILE A 82 -2.49 8.35 -1.59
N LEU A 83 -3.48 8.89 -0.89
CA LEU A 83 -4.64 9.58 -1.48
C LEU A 83 -4.21 10.72 -2.40
N GLU A 84 -3.28 11.56 -1.97
CA GLU A 84 -2.76 12.69 -2.75
C GLU A 84 -2.20 12.21 -4.11
N VAL A 85 -1.28 11.23 -4.09
CA VAL A 85 -0.69 10.66 -5.32
C VAL A 85 -1.75 9.95 -6.17
N ARG A 86 -2.71 9.26 -5.55
CA ARG A 86 -3.80 8.61 -6.28
C ARG A 86 -4.65 9.63 -7.04
N GLN A 87 -4.98 10.77 -6.43
CA GLN A 87 -5.78 11.82 -7.07
C GLN A 87 -5.05 12.46 -8.26
N GLU A 88 -3.73 12.61 -8.18
CA GLU A 88 -2.91 13.04 -9.32
C GLU A 88 -3.03 12.05 -10.48
N LEU A 89 -2.89 10.75 -10.20
CA LEU A 89 -3.04 9.70 -11.20
C LEU A 89 -4.46 9.62 -11.80
N GLU A 90 -5.50 9.84 -10.99
CA GLU A 90 -6.89 9.89 -11.47
C GLU A 90 -7.14 11.08 -12.40
N THR A 91 -6.43 12.20 -12.18
CA THR A 91 -6.49 13.36 -13.08
C THR A 91 -5.79 13.08 -14.40
N GLU A 92 -4.65 12.38 -14.38
CA GLU A 92 -3.90 12.01 -15.59
C GLU A 92 -4.62 10.90 -16.40
N TYR A 93 -5.24 9.94 -15.71
CA TYR A 93 -5.94 8.79 -16.30
C TYR A 93 -7.42 8.77 -15.89
N PRO A 94 -8.25 9.70 -16.40
CA PRO A 94 -9.64 9.81 -16.00
C PRO A 94 -10.47 8.58 -16.41
N LEU A 95 -11.53 8.31 -15.65
CA LEU A 95 -12.53 7.31 -16.01
C LEU A 95 -13.19 7.65 -17.35
N PRO A 96 -13.46 6.65 -18.23
CA PRO A 96 -14.31 6.86 -19.38
C PRO A 96 -15.67 7.41 -18.91
N THR A 97 -16.09 8.57 -19.41
CA THR A 97 -17.44 9.07 -19.19
C THR A 97 -18.40 8.11 -19.91
N GLU A 98 -19.26 7.42 -19.16
CA GLU A 98 -20.32 6.61 -19.75
C GLU A 98 -21.13 7.50 -20.71
N ARG A 99 -21.16 7.12 -22.00
CA ARG A 99 -21.97 7.76 -23.04
C ARG A 99 -23.27 7.00 -23.24
#